data_AF-A0A1S9N3P7-F1
#
_entry.id   AF-A0A1S9N3P7-F1
#
_cell.length_a   1.000
_cell.length_b   1.000
_cell.length_c   1.000
_cell.angle_alpha   90.00
_cell.angle_beta   90.00
_cell.angle_gamma   90.00
#
_symmetry.space_group_name_H-M   'P 1'
#
loop_
_entity.id
_entity.type
_entity.pdbx_description
1 polymer ?
#
loop_
_entity_poly.entity_id
_entity_poly.type
_entity_poly.pdbx_seq_one_letter_code
_entity_poly.pdbx_strand_id
1 'polypeptide(L)'
;MKKKYLFIFMIVLILSFIGFSKSNTTNIKKYLNSGTKIDTHAKNFMPAIEDLPKYQGISCKYNHTSIILFDTDTVMLVVNYDEETYKKEKEKLTEKYKFLNQKVVSDFDTSKYYIPEYEFSINNYDFKVVDGSDNYKAKYPKSFGMIGISDQKNSIAYLYFYDYDLDYIPKDNESPMADFVKEYFNYDF
;
A
#
# COMPACT_ATOMS: atom_id res chain seq x y z
N MET A 1 -33.89 -26.12 28.07
CA MET A 1 -33.66 -24.85 27.34
C MET A 1 -32.22 -24.36 27.42
N LYS A 2 -31.57 -24.26 28.60
CA LYS A 2 -30.19 -23.77 28.75
C LYS A 2 -29.12 -24.45 27.85
N LYS A 3 -29.21 -25.78 27.64
CA LYS A 3 -28.25 -26.53 26.78
C LYS A 3 -28.34 -26.19 25.28
N LYS A 4 -29.50 -25.78 24.77
CA LYS A 4 -29.67 -25.39 23.34
C LYS A 4 -29.06 -24.02 23.05
N TYR A 5 -29.20 -23.07 23.98
CA TYR A 5 -28.57 -21.74 23.87
C TYR A 5 -27.05 -21.80 23.99
N LEU A 6 -26.51 -22.70 24.82
CA LEU A 6 -25.06 -22.92 24.92
C LEU A 6 -24.46 -23.42 23.60
N PHE A 7 -25.19 -24.31 22.89
CA PHE A 7 -24.76 -24.84 21.59
C PHE A 7 -24.79 -23.77 20.49
N ILE A 8 -25.83 -22.92 20.47
CA ILE A 8 -25.93 -21.77 19.56
C ILE A 8 -24.80 -20.77 19.85
N PHE A 9 -24.52 -20.47 21.12
CA PHE A 9 -23.45 -19.56 21.50
C PHE A 9 -22.08 -20.09 21.09
N MET A 10 -21.84 -21.41 21.23
CA MET A 10 -20.61 -22.06 20.79
C MET A 10 -20.44 -22.04 19.27
N ILE A 11 -21.53 -22.22 18.50
CA ILE A 11 -21.50 -22.10 17.03
C ILE A 11 -21.18 -20.67 16.60
N VAL A 12 -21.78 -19.66 17.24
CA VAL A 12 -21.48 -18.23 16.97
C VAL A 12 -20.03 -17.89 17.31
N LEU A 13 -19.50 -18.42 18.42
CA LEU A 13 -18.10 -18.25 18.80
C LEU A 13 -17.15 -18.94 17.80
N ILE A 14 -17.47 -20.15 17.36
CA ILE A 14 -16.66 -20.86 16.34
C ILE A 14 -16.69 -20.10 15.00
N LEU A 15 -17.84 -19.58 14.58
CA LEU A 15 -17.98 -18.76 13.37
C LEU A 15 -17.22 -17.42 13.48
N SER A 16 -17.07 -16.87 14.68
CA SER A 16 -16.27 -15.65 14.90
C SER A 16 -14.76 -15.84 14.74
N PHE A 17 -14.26 -17.08 14.77
CA PHE A 17 -12.86 -17.41 14.49
C PHE A 17 -12.56 -17.69 13.00
N ILE A 18 -13.56 -17.66 12.11
CA ILE A 18 -13.41 -18.03 10.68
C ILE A 18 -12.94 -16.85 9.81
N GLY A 19 -12.91 -15.62 10.34
CA GLY A 19 -12.88 -14.42 9.49
C GLY A 19 -11.52 -13.85 9.12
N PHE A 20 -10.37 -14.39 9.56
CA PHE A 20 -9.06 -13.78 9.28
C PHE A 20 -8.23 -14.64 8.33
N SER A 21 -7.99 -14.14 7.12
CA SER A 21 -7.10 -14.73 6.14
C SER A 21 -6.03 -13.72 5.77
N LYS A 22 -4.75 -14.13 5.83
CA LYS A 22 -3.64 -13.35 5.31
C LYS A 22 -2.85 -14.21 4.34
N SER A 23 -2.66 -13.72 3.12
CA SER A 23 -1.79 -14.35 2.14
C SER A 23 -0.78 -13.34 1.63
N ASN A 24 0.40 -13.83 1.28
CA ASN A 24 1.43 -13.01 0.66
C ASN A 24 2.13 -13.79 -0.45
N THR A 25 2.66 -13.07 -1.43
CA THR A 25 3.48 -13.67 -2.48
C THR A 25 4.54 -12.67 -2.93
N THR A 26 5.75 -13.19 -3.16
CA THR A 26 6.87 -12.43 -3.72
C THR A 26 7.17 -12.84 -5.16
N ASN A 27 6.24 -13.58 -5.81
CA ASN A 27 6.44 -14.07 -7.16
C ASN A 27 6.29 -12.93 -8.17
N ILE A 28 7.40 -12.59 -8.83
CA ILE A 28 7.46 -11.55 -9.85
C ILE A 28 6.49 -11.77 -11.01
N LYS A 29 6.14 -13.02 -11.34
CA LYS A 29 5.13 -13.30 -12.39
C LYS A 29 3.72 -12.88 -11.99
N LYS A 30 3.46 -12.74 -10.69
CA LYS A 30 2.18 -12.25 -10.14
C LYS A 30 2.18 -10.75 -9.90
N TYR A 31 3.30 -10.06 -10.09
CA TYR A 31 3.34 -8.61 -10.00
C TYR A 31 2.37 -7.99 -11.01
N LEU A 32 1.43 -7.17 -10.50
CA LEU A 32 0.32 -6.59 -11.27
C LEU A 32 -0.55 -7.61 -12.02
N ASN A 33 -0.42 -8.91 -11.72
CA ASN A 33 -1.16 -9.99 -12.37
C ASN A 33 -1.53 -11.06 -11.33
N SER A 34 -1.93 -10.58 -10.14
CA SER A 34 -2.40 -11.41 -9.04
C SER A 34 -3.78 -12.02 -9.30
N GLY A 35 -4.56 -11.40 -10.19
CA GLY A 35 -5.95 -11.75 -10.50
C GLY A 35 -6.97 -11.07 -9.58
N THR A 36 -6.55 -10.15 -8.72
CA THR A 36 -7.43 -9.44 -7.77
C THR A 36 -7.72 -8.01 -8.23
N LYS A 37 -8.67 -7.34 -7.56
CA LYS A 37 -9.14 -5.99 -7.95
C LYS A 37 -8.03 -4.94 -7.92
N ILE A 38 -7.01 -5.13 -7.08
CA ILE A 38 -5.88 -4.21 -6.99
C ILE A 38 -5.13 -4.07 -8.32
N ASP A 39 -5.04 -5.13 -9.14
CA ASP A 39 -4.26 -5.10 -10.38
C ASP A 39 -4.77 -4.00 -11.33
N THR A 40 -6.09 -3.83 -11.42
CA THR A 40 -6.72 -2.80 -12.27
C THR A 40 -6.34 -1.39 -11.82
N HIS A 41 -6.18 -1.18 -10.53
CA HIS A 41 -5.88 0.11 -9.93
C HIS A 41 -4.37 0.40 -9.91
N ALA A 42 -3.57 -0.61 -9.56
CA ALA A 42 -2.12 -0.52 -9.45
C ALA A 42 -1.44 -0.38 -10.81
N LYS A 43 -1.95 -1.00 -11.90
CA LYS A 43 -1.34 -0.90 -13.24
C LYS A 43 -1.23 0.52 -13.78
N ASN A 44 -2.13 1.41 -13.38
CA ASN A 44 -2.10 2.80 -13.81
C ASN A 44 -1.08 3.65 -13.03
N PHE A 45 -0.66 3.17 -11.86
CA PHE A 45 0.26 3.86 -10.97
C PHE A 45 1.68 3.27 -11.04
N MET A 46 1.80 1.95 -10.88
CA MET A 46 3.08 1.26 -10.74
C MET A 46 3.75 1.02 -12.11
N PRO A 47 5.08 1.04 -12.19
CA PRO A 47 5.78 0.71 -13.44
C PRO A 47 5.61 -0.77 -13.80
N ALA A 48 5.47 -1.08 -15.08
CA ALA A 48 5.63 -2.44 -15.57
C ALA A 48 7.11 -2.85 -15.51
N ILE A 49 7.41 -4.12 -15.27
CA ILE A 49 8.80 -4.59 -15.09
C ILE A 49 9.58 -4.48 -16.39
N GLU A 50 8.91 -4.75 -17.50
CA GLU A 50 9.39 -4.65 -18.87
C GLU A 50 9.77 -3.21 -19.28
N ASP A 51 9.19 -2.20 -18.63
CA ASP A 51 9.47 -0.79 -18.89
C ASP A 51 10.59 -0.24 -18.01
N LEU A 52 11.07 -1.01 -17.02
CA LEU A 52 12.16 -0.58 -16.15
C LEU A 52 13.49 -0.58 -16.93
N PRO A 53 14.36 0.42 -16.69
CA PRO A 53 15.73 0.35 -17.19
C PRO A 53 16.49 -0.78 -16.49
N LYS A 54 17.76 -0.96 -16.86
CA LYS A 54 18.63 -1.94 -16.21
C LYS A 54 18.66 -1.71 -14.69
N TYR A 55 18.31 -2.75 -13.94
CA TYR A 55 18.34 -2.75 -12.47
C TYR A 55 19.31 -3.81 -11.96
N GLN A 56 19.81 -3.60 -10.73
CA GLN A 56 20.67 -4.55 -10.03
C GLN A 56 19.86 -5.59 -9.25
N GLY A 57 18.69 -5.19 -8.75
CA GLY A 57 17.81 -6.04 -7.97
C GLY A 57 16.38 -5.52 -8.00
N ILE A 58 15.44 -6.45 -7.83
CA ILE A 58 14.02 -6.14 -7.75
C ILE A 58 13.37 -7.02 -6.69
N SER A 59 12.49 -6.43 -5.90
CA SER A 59 11.68 -7.12 -4.92
C SER A 59 10.24 -6.73 -5.12
N CYS A 60 9.37 -7.70 -5.35
CA CYS A 60 7.93 -7.46 -5.39
C CYS A 60 7.25 -8.22 -4.26
N LYS A 61 6.16 -7.65 -3.74
CA LYS A 61 5.32 -8.32 -2.77
C LYS A 61 3.87 -7.94 -3.00
N TYR A 62 3.00 -8.93 -3.04
CA TYR A 62 1.56 -8.73 -2.93
C TYR A 62 1.12 -9.32 -1.59
N ASN A 63 0.30 -8.56 -0.84
CA ASN A 63 -0.38 -9.05 0.34
C ASN A 63 -1.88 -8.90 0.15
N HIS A 64 -2.61 -9.89 0.65
CA HIS A 64 -4.05 -9.86 0.78
C HIS A 64 -4.38 -10.16 2.24
N THR A 65 -5.19 -9.29 2.86
CA THR A 65 -5.72 -9.49 4.20
C THR A 65 -7.24 -9.38 4.11
N SER A 66 -7.94 -10.42 4.55
CA SER A 66 -9.39 -10.43 4.66
C SER A 66 -9.77 -10.57 6.12
N ILE A 67 -10.58 -9.65 6.62
CA ILE A 67 -11.13 -9.63 7.98
C ILE A 67 -12.65 -9.52 7.88
N ILE A 68 -13.35 -10.65 7.95
CA ILE A 68 -14.82 -10.76 7.93
C ILE A 68 -15.46 -10.13 6.67
N LEU A 69 -15.63 -8.81 6.65
CA LEU A 69 -16.22 -8.02 5.56
C LEU A 69 -15.22 -7.06 4.89
N PHE A 70 -14.02 -6.93 5.44
CA PHE A 70 -12.99 -6.03 4.93
C PHE A 70 -11.96 -6.82 4.13
N ASP A 71 -11.73 -6.39 2.88
CA ASP A 71 -10.70 -6.94 2.01
C ASP A 71 -9.68 -5.86 1.68
N THR A 72 -8.46 -6.06 2.17
CA THR A 72 -7.33 -5.19 1.93
C THR A 72 -6.31 -5.88 1.04
N ASP A 73 -5.96 -5.24 -0.06
CA ASP A 73 -4.89 -5.63 -0.94
C ASP A 73 -3.75 -4.59 -0.90
N THR A 74 -2.51 -5.08 -0.89
CA THR A 74 -1.34 -4.23 -1.13
C THR A 74 -0.42 -4.87 -2.15
N VAL A 75 0.20 -4.04 -2.98
CA VAL A 75 1.27 -4.47 -3.87
C VAL A 75 2.44 -3.50 -3.75
N MET A 76 3.65 -4.04 -3.73
CA MET A 76 4.87 -3.26 -3.72
C MET A 76 5.86 -3.75 -4.77
N LEU A 77 6.69 -2.81 -5.20
CA LEU A 77 7.87 -3.03 -6.01
C LEU A 77 9.01 -2.17 -5.48
N VAL A 78 10.11 -2.79 -5.10
CA VAL A 78 11.36 -2.10 -4.76
C VAL A 78 12.36 -2.43 -5.84
N VAL A 79 12.93 -1.41 -6.48
CA VAL A 79 13.93 -1.56 -7.53
C VAL A 79 15.22 -0.91 -7.08
N ASN A 80 16.31 -1.65 -7.17
CA ASN A 80 17.67 -1.18 -6.90
C ASN A 80 18.40 -0.97 -8.21
N TYR A 81 19.07 0.16 -8.35
CA TYR A 81 19.77 0.55 -9.57
C TYR A 81 21.26 0.79 -9.28
N ASP A 82 22.07 0.87 -10.35
CA ASP A 82 23.33 1.59 -10.26
C ASP A 82 23.09 3.09 -10.08
N GLU A 83 24.11 3.82 -9.61
CA GLU A 83 24.00 5.23 -9.25
C GLU A 83 23.55 6.13 -10.41
N GLU A 84 24.04 5.87 -11.63
CA GLU A 84 23.71 6.70 -12.80
C GLU A 84 22.23 6.51 -13.19
N THR A 85 21.79 5.25 -13.25
CA THR A 85 20.40 4.92 -13.56
C THR A 85 19.46 5.41 -12.46
N TYR A 86 19.85 5.28 -11.19
CA TYR A 86 19.08 5.77 -10.05
C TYR A 86 18.79 7.27 -10.15
N LYS A 87 19.82 8.10 -10.43
CA LYS A 87 19.64 9.55 -10.55
C LYS A 87 18.64 9.90 -11.66
N LYS A 88 18.76 9.25 -12.82
CA LYS A 88 17.85 9.44 -13.96
C LYS A 88 16.42 9.03 -13.63
N GLU A 89 16.23 7.87 -13.00
CA GLU A 89 14.88 7.42 -12.63
C GLU A 89 14.26 8.28 -11.53
N LYS A 90 15.07 8.75 -10.55
CA LYS A 90 14.63 9.68 -9.50
C LYS A 90 14.13 11.01 -10.08
N GLU A 91 14.83 11.57 -11.05
CA GLU A 91 14.42 12.82 -11.73
C GLU A 91 13.08 12.68 -12.46
N LYS A 92 12.85 11.55 -13.13
CA LYS A 92 11.59 11.27 -13.83
C LYS A 92 10.37 11.17 -12.89
N LEU A 93 10.57 10.90 -11.60
CA LEU A 93 9.46 10.78 -10.66
C LEU A 93 8.63 12.06 -10.59
N THR A 94 9.30 13.23 -10.58
CA THR A 94 8.60 14.52 -10.52
C THR A 94 7.93 14.92 -11.84
N GLU A 95 8.38 14.35 -12.96
CA GLU A 95 7.75 14.54 -14.27
C GLU A 95 6.50 13.66 -14.40
N LYS A 96 6.58 12.42 -13.92
CA LYS A 96 5.52 11.41 -14.06
C LYS A 96 4.45 11.51 -12.99
N TYR A 97 4.79 11.90 -11.77
CA TYR A 97 3.88 11.84 -10.62
C TYR A 97 3.68 13.23 -10.00
N LYS A 98 2.41 13.53 -9.71
CA LYS A 98 2.03 14.64 -8.86
C LYS A 98 1.96 14.15 -7.42
N PHE A 99 2.85 14.66 -6.58
CA PHE A 99 2.87 14.34 -5.16
C PHE A 99 1.88 15.19 -4.37
N LEU A 100 1.30 14.59 -3.34
CA LEU A 100 0.47 15.27 -2.37
C LEU A 100 1.34 16.23 -1.54
N ASN A 101 0.83 17.42 -1.24
CA ASN A 101 1.58 18.48 -0.53
C ASN A 101 0.91 18.92 0.78
N GLN A 102 -0.17 18.28 1.17
CA GLN A 102 -0.93 18.57 2.38
C GLN A 102 -1.68 17.33 2.84
N LYS A 103 -2.09 17.34 4.11
CA LYS A 103 -2.95 16.28 4.67
C LYS A 103 -4.31 16.29 3.99
N VAL A 104 -4.93 15.12 3.88
CA VAL A 104 -6.29 14.98 3.35
C VAL A 104 -7.23 14.74 4.52
N VAL A 105 -8.05 15.75 4.82
CA VAL A 105 -9.09 15.69 5.86
C VAL A 105 -10.29 14.91 5.33
N SER A 106 -10.99 14.16 6.19
CA SER A 106 -12.21 13.46 5.79
C SER A 106 -13.35 14.44 5.52
N ASP A 107 -14.08 14.21 4.43
CA ASP A 107 -15.28 14.97 4.08
C ASP A 107 -16.46 14.67 5.02
N PHE A 108 -16.44 13.51 5.71
CA PHE A 108 -17.49 13.08 6.62
C PHE A 108 -17.26 13.56 8.07
N ASP A 109 -15.99 13.59 8.50
CA ASP A 109 -15.59 14.04 9.83
C ASP A 109 -14.27 14.82 9.75
N THR A 110 -14.37 16.15 9.89
CA THR A 110 -13.19 17.05 9.80
C THR A 110 -12.13 16.83 10.88
N SER A 111 -12.44 16.05 11.94
CA SER A 111 -11.45 15.64 12.95
C SER A 111 -10.62 14.42 12.52
N LYS A 112 -11.02 13.75 11.43
CA LYS A 112 -10.39 12.56 10.87
C LYS A 112 -9.66 12.87 9.57
N TYR A 113 -8.75 11.98 9.18
CA TYR A 113 -7.92 12.14 8.00
C TYR A 113 -8.02 10.92 7.09
N TYR A 114 -8.19 11.16 5.80
CA TYR A 114 -7.92 10.12 4.80
C TYR A 114 -6.42 9.90 4.63
N ILE A 115 -5.63 10.98 4.68
CA ILE A 115 -4.16 10.94 4.66
C ILE A 115 -3.62 11.90 5.73
N PRO A 116 -3.22 11.40 6.91
CA PRO A 116 -2.77 12.23 8.05
C PRO A 116 -1.34 12.78 7.89
N GLU A 117 -0.54 12.21 7.00
CA GLU A 117 0.85 12.52 6.73
C GLU A 117 1.12 12.23 5.25
N TYR A 118 1.73 13.14 4.50
CA TYR A 118 1.91 13.01 3.05
C TYR A 118 3.39 12.81 2.65
N GLU A 119 4.31 13.09 3.58
CA GLU A 119 5.73 12.77 3.52
C GLU A 119 6.14 12.17 4.86
N PHE A 120 6.88 11.07 4.84
CA PHE A 120 7.30 10.32 6.03
C PHE A 120 8.51 9.45 5.70
N SER A 121 9.22 8.95 6.71
CA SER A 121 10.39 8.09 6.50
C SER A 121 10.22 6.74 7.19
N ILE A 122 10.74 5.69 6.55
CA ILE A 122 10.87 4.34 7.13
C ILE A 122 12.29 3.87 6.87
N ASN A 123 13.07 3.70 7.93
CA ASN A 123 14.49 3.35 7.85
C ASN A 123 15.24 4.30 6.89
N ASN A 124 15.76 3.79 5.78
CA ASN A 124 16.56 4.58 4.82
C ASN A 124 15.73 5.08 3.62
N TYR A 125 14.41 5.05 3.70
CA TYR A 125 13.51 5.49 2.63
C TYR A 125 12.69 6.70 3.07
N ASP A 126 12.69 7.73 2.23
CA ASP A 126 11.78 8.86 2.32
C ASP A 126 10.62 8.65 1.37
N PHE A 127 9.42 8.54 1.93
CA PHE A 127 8.17 8.28 1.22
C PHE A 127 7.38 9.56 1.00
N LYS A 128 6.73 9.62 -0.16
CA LYS A 128 5.72 10.61 -0.50
C LYS A 128 4.46 9.95 -1.03
N VAL A 129 3.30 10.44 -0.60
CA VAL A 129 2.00 10.03 -1.12
C VAL A 129 1.76 10.69 -2.49
N VAL A 130 1.25 9.93 -3.45
CA VAL A 130 0.98 10.41 -4.81
C VAL A 130 -0.50 10.78 -4.94
N ASP A 131 -0.77 11.97 -5.48
CA ASP A 131 -2.12 12.50 -5.79
C ASP A 131 -2.60 12.01 -7.15
N GLY A 132 -1.70 11.92 -8.13
CA GLY A 132 -2.00 11.37 -9.45
C GLY A 132 -0.82 11.33 -10.41
N SER A 133 -1.11 10.90 -11.63
CA SER A 133 -0.29 10.98 -12.84
C SER A 133 -1.24 11.05 -14.06
N ASP A 134 -0.71 11.03 -15.28
CA ASP A 134 -1.53 11.09 -16.51
C ASP A 134 -2.65 10.06 -16.56
N ASN A 135 -2.40 8.84 -16.06
CA ASN A 135 -3.34 7.72 -16.13
C ASN A 135 -3.88 7.28 -14.75
N TYR A 136 -3.47 7.96 -13.68
CA TYR A 136 -3.79 7.58 -12.31
C TYR A 136 -4.28 8.77 -11.50
N LYS A 137 -5.32 8.55 -10.71
CA LYS A 137 -5.81 9.51 -9.72
C LYS A 137 -6.09 8.77 -8.43
N ALA A 138 -5.54 9.27 -7.33
CA ALA A 138 -5.78 8.69 -6.02
C ALA A 138 -7.25 8.84 -5.61
N LYS A 139 -7.74 7.86 -4.84
CA LYS A 139 -9.06 7.86 -4.20
C LYS A 139 -8.86 7.60 -2.72
N TYR A 140 -8.55 8.64 -1.96
CA TYR A 140 -8.24 8.48 -0.54
C TYR A 140 -9.50 8.14 0.28
N PRO A 141 -9.38 7.35 1.36
CA PRO A 141 -8.19 6.55 1.72
C PRO A 141 -8.20 5.18 1.03
N LYS A 142 -9.21 4.89 0.21
CA LYS A 142 -9.52 3.55 -0.32
C LYS A 142 -8.53 3.01 -1.34
N SER A 143 -7.88 3.87 -2.10
CA SER A 143 -6.96 3.45 -3.16
C SER A 143 -5.93 4.53 -3.44
N PHE A 144 -4.68 4.27 -3.07
CA PHE A 144 -3.61 5.24 -3.28
C PHE A 144 -2.22 4.64 -3.41
N GLY A 145 -1.34 5.38 -4.07
CA GLY A 145 0.07 5.05 -4.29
C GLY A 145 1.01 5.89 -3.44
N MET A 146 2.14 5.31 -3.09
CA MET A 146 3.24 5.96 -2.40
C MET A 146 4.55 5.61 -3.10
N ILE A 147 5.48 6.57 -3.13
CA ILE A 147 6.82 6.35 -3.68
C ILE A 147 7.84 6.67 -2.60
N GLY A 148 8.68 5.68 -2.30
CA GLY A 148 9.82 5.78 -1.39
C GLY A 148 11.11 5.88 -2.18
N ILE A 149 12.04 6.71 -1.72
CA ILE A 149 13.34 6.91 -2.34
C ILE A 149 14.42 6.67 -1.28
N SER A 150 15.46 5.91 -1.63
CA SER A 150 16.63 5.71 -0.78
C SER A 150 17.91 6.07 -1.52
N ASP A 151 18.46 7.25 -1.22
CA ASP A 151 19.76 7.68 -1.75
C ASP A 151 20.90 6.78 -1.26
N GLN A 152 20.78 6.21 -0.07
CA GLN A 152 21.77 5.27 0.47
C GLN A 152 21.78 3.93 -0.27
N LYS A 153 20.61 3.45 -0.71
CA LYS A 153 20.45 2.13 -1.36
C LYS A 153 20.35 2.21 -2.89
N ASN A 154 20.39 3.42 -3.47
CA ASN A 154 20.11 3.70 -4.88
C ASN A 154 18.83 3.00 -5.35
N SER A 155 17.76 3.15 -4.58
CA SER A 155 16.53 2.40 -4.79
C SER A 155 15.28 3.24 -4.72
N ILE A 156 14.27 2.78 -5.47
CA ILE A 156 12.94 3.38 -5.52
C ILE A 156 11.92 2.29 -5.17
N ALA A 157 11.07 2.60 -4.19
CA ALA A 157 9.98 1.75 -3.73
C ALA A 157 8.65 2.32 -4.20
N TYR A 158 7.88 1.54 -4.95
CA TYR A 158 6.51 1.82 -5.36
C TYR A 158 5.58 0.98 -4.51
N LEU A 159 4.67 1.62 -3.79
CA LEU A 159 3.69 0.96 -2.94
C LEU A 159 2.30 1.36 -3.42
N TYR A 160 1.40 0.39 -3.53
CA TYR A 160 0.00 0.63 -3.83
C TYR A 160 -0.91 -0.08 -2.84
N PHE A 161 -1.88 0.66 -2.33
CA PHE A 161 -2.87 0.20 -1.37
C PHE A 161 -4.26 0.21 -2.01
N TYR A 162 -5.07 -0.81 -1.70
CA TYR A 162 -6.47 -0.88 -2.07
C TYR A 162 -7.30 -1.55 -0.97
N ASP A 163 -8.30 -0.82 -0.47
CA ASP A 163 -9.35 -1.32 0.42
C ASP A 163 -10.61 -0.51 0.16
N TYR A 164 -11.69 -1.17 -0.28
CA TYR A 164 -12.92 -0.47 -0.64
C TYR A 164 -13.70 0.06 0.57
N ASP A 165 -13.46 -0.50 1.75
CA ASP A 165 -14.25 -0.25 2.97
C ASP A 165 -13.48 0.57 4.01
N LEU A 166 -12.24 0.98 3.71
CA LEU A 166 -11.47 1.88 4.56
C LEU A 166 -12.10 3.30 4.59
N ASP A 167 -12.42 3.78 5.79
CA ASP A 167 -13.04 5.09 6.01
C ASP A 167 -12.02 6.21 6.30
N TYR A 168 -11.03 5.95 7.15
CA TYR A 168 -9.97 6.91 7.51
C TYR A 168 -8.73 6.20 8.06
N ILE A 169 -7.60 6.89 8.03
CA ILE A 169 -6.36 6.42 8.66
C ILE A 169 -6.24 7.10 10.03
N PRO A 170 -6.15 6.34 11.14
CA PRO A 170 -5.98 6.91 12.48
C PRO A 170 -4.73 7.79 12.56
N LYS A 171 -4.80 8.89 13.30
CA LYS A 171 -3.67 9.81 13.54
C LYS A 171 -3.07 9.62 14.94
N ASP A 172 -3.35 8.48 15.56
CA ASP A 172 -3.17 8.34 17.01
C ASP A 172 -1.69 8.10 17.40
N ASN A 173 -0.81 7.91 16.41
CA ASN A 173 0.62 7.70 16.58
C ASN A 173 1.46 8.88 16.04
N GLU A 174 2.74 8.94 16.43
CA GLU A 174 3.68 9.98 15.98
C GLU A 174 3.96 9.93 14.45
N SER A 175 3.94 8.73 13.85
CA SER A 175 4.15 8.54 12.40
C SER A 175 3.07 7.65 11.78
N PRO A 176 1.83 8.15 11.65
CA PRO A 176 0.68 7.35 11.24
C PRO A 176 0.87 6.61 9.91
N MET A 177 1.49 7.24 8.92
CA MET A 177 1.68 6.61 7.61
C MET A 177 2.82 5.59 7.61
N ALA A 178 3.86 5.81 8.42
CA ALA A 178 4.91 4.82 8.60
C ALA A 178 4.35 3.54 9.24
N ASP A 179 3.50 3.67 10.24
CA ASP A 179 2.84 2.54 10.91
C ASP A 179 1.84 1.84 9.98
N PHE A 180 1.05 2.62 9.22
CA PHE A 180 0.18 2.08 8.17
C PHE A 180 0.96 1.22 7.17
N VAL A 181 2.10 1.71 6.67
CA VAL A 181 2.92 0.94 5.72
C VAL A 181 3.43 -0.35 6.36
N LYS A 182 3.91 -0.32 7.60
CA LYS A 182 4.38 -1.51 8.32
C LYS A 182 3.27 -2.55 8.49
N GLU A 183 2.08 -2.11 8.86
CA GLU A 183 0.91 -2.98 9.10
C GLU A 183 0.46 -3.69 7.82
N TYR A 184 0.26 -2.94 6.74
CA TYR A 184 -0.38 -3.44 5.53
C TYR A 184 0.57 -4.03 4.48
N PHE A 185 1.78 -3.50 4.35
CA PHE A 185 2.76 -3.98 3.36
C PHE A 185 3.69 -5.06 3.93
N ASN A 186 3.88 -5.08 5.26
CA ASN A 186 4.67 -6.10 5.96
C ASN A 186 6.03 -6.35 5.29
N TYR A 187 6.80 -5.29 5.03
CA TYR A 187 8.11 -5.37 4.37
C TYR A 187 9.16 -4.70 5.24
N ASP A 188 10.37 -5.27 5.23
CA ASP A 188 11.52 -4.77 5.99
C ASP A 188 12.35 -3.85 5.08
N PHE A 189 12.19 -2.54 5.27
CA PHE A 189 12.72 -1.49 4.40
C PHE A 189 14.20 -1.17 4.64
#